data_AF-A0AAD0T2C7-F1
#
_entry.id   AF-A0AAD0T2C7-F1
#
_cell.length_a   1.000
_cell.length_b   1.000
_cell.length_c   1.000
_cell.angle_alpha   90.00
_cell.angle_beta   90.00
_cell.angle_gamma   90.00
#
_symmetry.space_group_name_H-M   'P 1'
#
loop_
_entity.id
_entity.type
_entity.pdbx_description
1 polymer ?
#
loop_
_entity_poly.entity_id
_entity_poly.type
_entity_poly.pdbx_seq_one_letter_code
_entity_poly.pdbx_strand_id
1 'polypeptide(L)'
;MKKIILALIFSFIASTASAGITTIDVESYHRTDMDFMFLIKNKKYDKIVLDCQGFINGLNMYSTRGHDIFTLPGYGHCIAIHNEIIKNIKAKKSSCLAINDSEGKVLVLDSKCPAQP
;
A
#
# COMPACT_ATOMS: atom_id res chain seq x y z
N MET A 1 -8.94 -37.77 -33.48
CA MET A 1 -7.67 -37.50 -32.76
C MET A 1 -7.16 -36.05 -32.89
N LYS A 2 -7.56 -35.25 -33.91
CA LYS A 2 -7.11 -33.84 -34.05
C LYS A 2 -7.79 -32.81 -33.14
N LYS A 3 -8.93 -33.14 -32.51
CA LYS A 3 -9.71 -32.22 -31.66
C LYS A 3 -9.29 -32.21 -30.18
N ILE A 4 -8.54 -33.21 -29.73
CA ILE A 4 -8.08 -33.33 -28.32
C ILE A 4 -6.83 -32.48 -28.09
N ILE A 5 -6.01 -32.26 -29.13
CA ILE A 5 -4.78 -31.46 -29.05
C ILE A 5 -5.10 -29.96 -28.85
N LEU A 6 -6.21 -29.48 -29.40
CA LEU A 6 -6.60 -28.07 -29.29
C LEU A 6 -7.03 -27.68 -27.86
N ALA A 7 -7.52 -28.64 -27.06
CA ALA A 7 -7.96 -28.41 -25.69
C ALA A 7 -6.78 -28.29 -24.70
N LEU A 8 -5.62 -28.86 -25.01
CA LEU A 8 -4.43 -28.82 -24.14
C LEU A 8 -3.61 -27.52 -24.29
N ILE A 9 -3.80 -26.79 -25.39
CA ILE A 9 -3.10 -25.52 -25.63
C ILE A 9 -3.81 -24.34 -24.92
N PHE A 10 -5.11 -24.48 -24.65
CA PHE A 10 -5.89 -23.44 -23.95
C PHE A 10 -5.67 -23.40 -22.43
N SER A 11 -5.05 -24.44 -21.84
CA SER A 11 -4.81 -24.54 -20.39
C SER A 11 -3.52 -23.85 -19.93
N PHE A 12 -2.68 -23.36 -20.84
CA PHE A 12 -1.34 -22.83 -20.53
C PHE A 12 -1.25 -21.31 -20.36
N ILE A 13 -2.36 -20.58 -20.54
CA ILE A 13 -2.40 -19.11 -20.36
C ILE A 13 -3.14 -18.73 -19.07
N ALA A 14 -3.03 -19.55 -18.03
CA ALA A 14 -3.28 -19.09 -16.66
C ALA A 14 -2.09 -18.19 -16.27
N SER A 15 -2.08 -16.97 -16.80
CA SER A 15 -1.15 -15.92 -16.41
C SER A 15 -1.20 -15.79 -14.89
N THR A 16 -0.09 -16.08 -14.23
CA THR A 16 0.08 -15.81 -12.81
C THR A 16 -0.03 -14.30 -12.63
N ALA A 17 -1.20 -13.82 -12.24
CA ALA A 17 -1.33 -12.49 -11.66
C ALA A 17 -0.53 -12.51 -10.37
N SER A 18 0.75 -12.09 -10.43
CA SER A 18 1.52 -11.81 -9.23
C SER A 18 0.87 -10.59 -8.61
N ALA A 19 -0.01 -10.83 -7.64
CA ALA A 19 -0.42 -9.80 -6.70
C ALA A 19 0.82 -9.48 -5.86
N GLY A 20 1.60 -8.52 -6.34
CA GLY A 20 2.86 -8.12 -5.75
C GLY A 20 2.62 -7.34 -4.46
N ILE A 21 3.47 -7.57 -3.47
CA ILE A 21 3.57 -6.66 -2.33
C ILE A 21 4.21 -5.36 -2.83
N THR A 22 3.48 -4.25 -2.71
CA THR A 22 4.01 -2.92 -3.01
C THR A 22 4.63 -2.31 -1.76
N THR A 23 5.90 -1.89 -1.84
CA THR A 23 6.60 -1.21 -0.75
C THR A 23 6.84 0.26 -1.06
N ILE A 24 6.71 1.11 -0.03
CA ILE A 24 6.82 2.57 -0.14
C ILE A 24 7.65 3.09 1.04
N ASP A 25 8.80 3.68 0.73
CA ASP A 25 9.68 4.25 1.74
C ASP A 25 9.06 5.57 2.24
N VAL A 26 8.88 5.70 3.55
CA VAL A 26 8.31 6.89 4.18
C VAL A 26 9.44 7.86 4.47
N GLU A 27 9.56 8.91 3.66
CA GLU A 27 10.58 9.96 3.83
C GLU A 27 10.18 10.97 4.90
N SER A 28 8.90 11.35 4.92
CA SER A 28 8.37 12.21 5.96
C SER A 28 6.86 12.02 6.12
N TYR A 29 6.35 12.46 7.27
CA TYR A 29 4.97 12.30 7.67
C TYR A 29 4.44 13.59 8.28
N HIS A 30 3.34 14.11 7.76
CA HIS A 30 2.78 15.40 8.18
C HIS A 30 1.27 15.30 8.38
N ARG A 31 0.74 16.08 9.31
CA ARG A 31 -0.71 16.32 9.40
C ARG A 31 -1.13 17.25 8.27
N THR A 32 -2.35 17.06 7.78
CA THR A 32 -3.00 18.05 6.90
C THR A 32 -3.83 19.02 7.73
N ASP A 33 -4.45 20.00 7.08
CA ASP A 33 -5.40 20.92 7.72
C ASP A 33 -6.69 20.21 8.16
N MET A 34 -6.96 19.02 7.62
CA MET A 34 -8.07 18.16 8.04
C MET A 34 -7.62 17.21 9.16
N ASP A 35 -8.40 17.17 10.24
CA ASP A 35 -8.15 16.28 11.38
C ASP A 35 -8.09 14.82 10.94
N PHE A 36 -7.22 14.00 11.53
CA PHE A 36 -7.09 12.57 11.20
C PHE A 36 -6.78 12.25 9.72
N MET A 37 -6.33 13.24 8.94
CA MET A 37 -5.75 13.03 7.62
C MET A 37 -4.27 13.40 7.61
N PHE A 38 -3.46 12.50 7.04
CA PHE A 38 -2.02 12.59 7.11
C PHE A 38 -1.37 12.40 5.74
N LEU A 39 -0.38 13.23 5.45
CA LEU A 39 0.42 13.18 4.24
C LEU A 39 1.67 12.33 4.48
N ILE A 40 1.90 11.35 3.60
CA ILE A 40 3.11 10.53 3.56
C ILE A 40 3.93 10.97 2.34
N LYS A 41 5.13 11.53 2.56
CA LYS A 41 6.07 11.83 1.48
C LYS A 41 6.94 10.61 1.18
N ASN A 42 7.17 10.39 -0.11
CA ASN A 42 7.94 9.29 -0.67
C ASN A 42 8.41 9.68 -2.08
N LYS A 43 9.27 8.86 -2.70
CA LYS A 43 9.79 9.12 -4.06
C LYS A 43 8.94 8.59 -5.21
N LYS A 44 8.00 7.67 -4.93
CA LYS A 44 7.30 6.86 -5.93
C LYS A 44 5.96 7.47 -6.35
N TYR A 45 5.26 8.12 -5.42
CA TYR A 45 3.94 8.71 -5.62
C TYR A 45 3.99 10.20 -5.37
N ASP A 46 3.27 10.97 -6.18
CA ASP A 46 3.19 12.43 -6.08
C ASP A 46 2.55 12.85 -4.75
N LYS A 47 1.61 12.05 -4.26
CA LYS A 47 0.93 12.28 -2.99
C LYS A 47 0.43 10.96 -2.42
N ILE A 48 0.63 10.75 -1.12
CA ILE A 48 -0.04 9.67 -0.37
C ILE A 48 -0.76 10.29 0.82
N VAL A 49 -2.03 9.93 0.98
CA VAL A 49 -2.88 10.37 2.09
C VAL A 49 -3.37 9.16 2.87
N LEU A 50 -3.02 9.12 4.16
CA LEU A 50 -3.66 8.24 5.14
C LEU A 50 -4.87 8.99 5.70
N ASP A 51 -6.06 8.55 5.31
CA ASP A 51 -7.34 9.11 5.72
C ASP A 51 -7.98 8.24 6.81
N CYS A 52 -8.00 8.76 8.03
CA CYS A 52 -8.60 8.13 9.19
C CYS A 52 -9.89 8.86 9.67
N GLN A 53 -10.55 9.66 8.82
CA GLN A 53 -11.62 10.58 9.27
C GLN A 53 -13.00 9.97 9.54
N GLY A 54 -13.26 8.68 9.26
CA GLY A 54 -14.61 8.17 9.54
C GLY A 54 -14.94 6.77 9.02
N PHE A 55 -16.12 6.66 8.39
CA PHE A 55 -16.75 5.39 8.04
C PHE A 55 -15.93 4.56 7.04
N ILE A 56 -15.23 5.23 6.11
CA ILE A 56 -14.29 4.60 5.17
C ILE A 56 -12.91 5.17 5.48
N ASN A 57 -12.03 4.34 6.02
CA ASN A 57 -10.63 4.69 6.25
C ASN A 57 -9.83 4.19 5.05
N GLY A 58 -8.79 4.92 4.64
CA GLY A 58 -8.08 4.54 3.43
C GLY A 58 -6.66 5.08 3.32
N LEU A 59 -5.88 4.38 2.51
CA LEU A 59 -4.62 4.85 1.99
C LEU A 59 -4.83 5.22 0.51
N ASN A 60 -4.79 6.51 0.23
CA ASN A 60 -5.00 7.07 -1.09
C ASN A 60 -3.64 7.44 -1.69
N MET A 61 -3.30 6.87 -2.85
CA MET A 61 -2.01 7.08 -3.50
C MET A 61 -2.22 7.67 -4.89
N TYR A 62 -1.68 8.85 -5.11
CA TYR A 62 -1.84 9.61 -6.34
C TYR A 62 -0.52 9.61 -7.11
N SER A 63 -0.61 9.34 -8.40
CA SER A 63 0.49 9.44 -9.35
C SER A 63 0.03 10.11 -10.64
N THR A 64 0.97 10.54 -11.46
CA THR A 64 0.71 10.99 -12.84
C THR A 64 -0.07 9.98 -13.70
N ARG A 65 -0.06 8.70 -13.35
CA ARG A 65 -0.72 7.62 -14.09
C ARG A 65 -2.13 7.31 -13.58
N GLY A 66 -2.52 7.84 -12.43
CA GLY A 66 -3.81 7.54 -11.82
C GLY A 66 -3.78 7.57 -10.30
N HIS A 67 -4.83 7.03 -9.71
CA HIS A 67 -5.09 7.05 -8.28
C HIS A 67 -5.52 5.68 -7.79
N ASP A 68 -4.81 5.17 -6.77
CA ASP A 68 -5.10 3.90 -6.11
C ASP A 68 -5.66 4.17 -4.71
N ILE A 69 -6.73 3.46 -4.35
CA ILE A 69 -7.37 3.57 -3.02
C ILE A 69 -7.35 2.20 -2.36
N PHE A 70 -6.72 2.13 -1.18
CA PHE A 70 -6.78 0.96 -0.33
C PHE A 70 -7.67 1.23 0.87
N THR A 71 -8.83 0.58 0.90
CA THR A 71 -9.72 0.63 2.07
C THR A 71 -9.08 -0.11 3.24
N LEU A 72 -8.98 0.55 4.38
CA LEU A 72 -8.46 -0.03 5.62
C LEU A 72 -9.61 -0.57 6.48
N PRO A 73 -9.44 -1.74 7.12
CA PRO A 73 -10.48 -2.34 7.94
C PRO A 73 -10.66 -1.56 9.24
N GLY A 74 -11.57 -0.58 9.20
CA GLY A 74 -11.98 0.24 10.33
C GLY A 74 -10.93 1.24 10.83
N TYR A 75 -11.38 2.08 11.76
CA TYR A 75 -10.59 3.19 12.31
C TYR A 75 -9.32 2.71 13.04
N GLY A 76 -9.42 1.59 13.76
CA GLY A 76 -8.30 1.03 14.53
C GLY A 76 -7.08 0.69 13.67
N HIS A 77 -7.28 0.17 12.45
CA HIS A 77 -6.18 -0.15 11.54
C HIS A 77 -5.49 1.11 11.03
N CYS A 78 -6.25 2.13 10.68
CA CYS A 78 -5.71 3.41 10.22
C CYS A 78 -4.86 4.09 11.30
N ILE A 79 -5.37 4.13 12.53
CA ILE A 79 -4.65 4.69 13.67
C ILE A 79 -3.42 3.84 14.04
N ALA A 80 -3.47 2.52 13.88
CA ALA A 80 -2.29 1.67 14.07
C ALA A 80 -1.17 2.02 13.08
N ILE A 81 -1.49 2.22 11.79
CA ILE A 81 -0.53 2.69 10.78
C ILE A 81 0.05 4.05 11.18
N HIS A 82 -0.81 5.01 11.54
CA HIS A 82 -0.38 6.32 12.00
C HIS A 82 0.61 6.24 13.16
N ASN A 83 0.26 5.47 14.20
CA ASN A 83 1.05 5.36 15.42
C ASN A 83 2.41 4.72 15.16
N GLU A 84 2.47 3.69 14.30
CA GLU A 84 3.73 3.00 14.00
C GLU A 84 4.69 3.90 13.21
N ILE A 85 4.17 4.66 12.23
CA ILE A 85 5.00 5.65 11.49
C ILE A 85 5.54 6.72 12.46
N ILE A 86 4.69 7.28 13.33
CA ILE A 86 5.12 8.29 14.31
C ILE A 86 6.16 7.72 15.29
N LYS A 87 5.97 6.48 15.76
CA LYS A 87 6.90 5.79 16.64
C LYS A 87 8.26 5.64 15.98
N ASN A 88 8.31 5.20 14.72
CA ASN A 88 9.56 5.04 13.98
C ASN A 88 10.27 6.38 13.75
N ILE A 89 9.54 7.43 13.38
CA ILE A 89 10.10 8.79 13.22
C ILE A 89 10.70 9.28 14.54
N LYS A 90 9.98 9.14 15.66
CA LYS A 90 10.47 9.52 17.00
C LYS A 90 11.72 8.73 17.39
N ALA A 91 11.78 7.45 17.01
CA ALA A 91 12.93 6.57 17.24
C ALA A 91 14.08 6.80 16.24
N LYS A 92 13.96 7.76 15.30
CA LYS A 92 14.91 7.99 14.20
C LYS A 92 15.19 6.74 13.36
N LYS A 93 14.18 5.87 13.21
CA LYS A 93 14.20 4.68 12.35
C LYS A 93 13.57 4.99 11.00
N SER A 94 13.99 4.26 9.97
CA SER A 94 13.27 4.22 8.70
C SER A 94 11.88 3.61 8.88
N SER A 95 10.97 3.92 7.96
CA SER A 95 9.63 3.34 7.92
C SER A 95 9.31 2.91 6.50
N CYS A 96 8.84 1.68 6.34
CA CYS A 96 8.36 1.17 5.06
C CYS A 96 6.88 0.85 5.15
N LEU A 97 6.08 1.42 4.25
CA LEU A 97 4.72 1.01 4.04
C LEU A 97 4.70 -0.22 3.12
N ALA A 98 4.18 -1.34 3.60
CA ALA A 98 4.01 -2.56 2.82
C ALA A 98 2.53 -2.81 2.56
N ILE A 99 2.15 -2.83 1.29
CA ILE A 99 0.79 -3.00 0.80
C ILE A 99 0.71 -4.37 0.14
N ASN A 100 -0.15 -5.23 0.65
CA ASN A 100 -0.46 -6.53 0.07
C ASN A 100 -1.87 -6.47 -0.52
N ASP A 101 -1.94 -6.24 -1.83
CA ASP A 101 -3.19 -6.07 -2.58
C ASP A 101 -4.05 -7.34 -2.54
N SER A 102 -3.42 -8.51 -2.56
CA SER A 102 -4.10 -9.81 -2.45
C SER A 102 -4.84 -10.00 -1.14
N GLU A 103 -4.25 -9.53 -0.05
CA GLU A 103 -4.81 -9.70 1.29
C GLU A 103 -5.59 -8.47 1.77
N GLY A 104 -5.59 -7.38 0.99
CA GLY A 104 -6.16 -6.10 1.40
C GLY A 104 -5.51 -5.54 2.67
N LYS A 105 -4.21 -5.80 2.87
CA LYS A 105 -3.48 -5.44 4.09
C LYS A 105 -2.45 -4.36 3.83
N VAL A 106 -2.42 -3.37 4.72
CA VAL A 106 -1.36 -2.37 4.80
C VAL A 106 -0.65 -2.53 6.14
N LEU A 107 0.67 -2.64 6.11
CA LEU A 107 1.55 -2.79 7.26
C LEU A 107 2.64 -1.70 7.25
N VAL A 108 3.17 -1.41 8.44
CA VAL A 108 4.33 -0.52 8.60
C VAL A 108 5.48 -1.34 9.17
N LEU A 109 6.61 -1.36 8.47
CA LEU A 109 7.84 -1.99 8.92
C LEU A 109 8.77 -0.93 9.51
N ASP A 110 9.48 -1.25 10.59
CA ASP A 110 10.44 -0.35 11.26
C ASP A 110 11.84 -0.39 10.63
N SER A 111 11.89 -0.66 9.34
CA SER A 111 13.09 -0.84 8.53
C SER A 111 12.96 -0.08 7.20
N LYS A 112 14.07 0.02 6.47
CA LYS A 112 14.04 0.49 5.07
C LYS A 112 13.23 -0.49 4.23
N CYS A 113 12.56 0.01 3.20
CA CYS A 113 11.87 -0.89 2.30
C CYS A 113 12.83 -1.92 1.66
N PRO A 114 12.42 -3.20 1.58
CA PRO A 114 13.16 -4.18 0.80
C PRO A 114 13.22 -3.72 -0.66
N ALA A 115 14.35 -3.99 -1.32
CA ALA A 115 14.48 -3.74 -2.74
C ALA A 115 13.39 -4.54 -3.48
N GLN A 116 12.55 -3.84 -4.26
CA GLN A 116 11.60 -4.51 -5.14
C GLN A 116 12.38 -5.04 -6.37
N PRO A 117 12.09 -6.26 -6.83
CA PRO A 117 12.73 -6.84 -8.01
C PRO A 117 12.40 -6.08 -9.29
#